data_AF-A0A4R2IKU0-F1
#
_entry.id   AF-A0A4R2IKU0-F1
#
_cell.length_a   1.000
_cell.length_b   1.000
_cell.length_c   1.000
_cell.angle_alpha   90.00
_cell.angle_beta   90.00
_cell.angle_gamma   90.00
#
_symmetry.space_group_name_H-M   'P 1'
#
loop_
_entity.id
_entity.type
_entity.pdbx_description
1 polymer ?
#
loop_
_entity_poly.entity_id
_entity_poly.type
_entity_poly.pdbx_seq_one_letter_code
_entity_poly.pdbx_strand_id
1 'polypeptide(L)'
;MPEGERKHIAEALGGDPVVPPNDEERVERERVRNLIETVAACYHTLANRELDTGRRTELTAKLAFYDAELRRLHSMSADERREVIRTYPELLRRLRAEIDR
;
A
#
# COMPACT_ATOMS: atom_id res chain seq x y z
N MET A 1 -8.11 35.61 30.42
CA MET A 1 -7.47 34.49 29.70
C MET A 1 -6.83 33.58 30.73
N PRO A 2 -7.21 32.31 30.79
CA PRO A 2 -6.26 31.29 31.20
C PRO A 2 -6.18 30.15 30.18
N GLU A 3 -4.95 29.89 29.76
CA GLU A 3 -4.47 28.68 29.10
C GLU A 3 -4.50 27.52 30.10
N GLY A 4 -4.85 26.31 29.64
CA GLY A 4 -4.50 25.09 30.40
C GLY A 4 -5.54 23.98 30.53
N GLU A 5 -6.36 23.69 29.52
CA GLU A 5 -7.23 22.49 29.55
C GLU A 5 -7.07 21.65 28.28
N ARG A 6 -5.91 21.01 28.12
CA ARG A 6 -5.73 19.88 27.19
C ARG A 6 -4.83 18.84 27.83
N LYS A 7 -5.33 18.19 28.87
CA LYS A 7 -4.63 17.06 29.50
C LYS A 7 -5.64 16.13 30.16
N HIS A 8 -5.64 14.89 29.68
CA HIS A 8 -6.20 13.68 30.31
C HIS A 8 -7.71 13.45 30.22
N ILE A 9 -8.18 12.93 29.08
CA ILE A 9 -9.40 12.11 28.99
C ILE A 9 -9.06 10.78 28.30
N ALA A 10 -8.13 10.01 28.86
CA ALA A 10 -7.79 8.69 28.34
C ALA A 10 -7.42 7.70 29.47
N GLU A 11 -8.06 7.82 30.64
CA GLU A 11 -7.91 6.87 31.73
C GLU A 11 -9.29 6.48 32.26
N ALA A 12 -10.00 5.58 31.56
CA ALA A 12 -11.21 4.96 32.12
C ALA A 12 -11.61 3.61 31.53
N LEU A 13 -11.03 3.15 30.41
CA LEU A 13 -11.41 1.87 29.81
C LEU A 13 -10.14 1.20 29.32
N GLY A 14 -9.83 0.01 29.83
CA GLY A 14 -8.72 -0.85 29.42
C GLY A 14 -8.89 -1.40 27.99
N GLY A 15 -9.08 -0.52 27.03
CA GLY A 15 -8.84 -0.75 25.62
C GLY A 15 -7.56 -0.01 25.25
N ASP A 16 -6.67 -0.70 24.56
CA ASP A 16 -5.49 -0.11 23.94
C ASP A 16 -5.89 1.24 23.29
N PRO A 17 -5.26 2.37 23.63
CA PRO A 17 -5.60 3.63 23.00
C PRO A 17 -5.30 3.45 21.51
N VAL A 18 -6.36 3.39 20.70
CA VAL A 18 -6.25 3.51 19.25
C VAL A 18 -5.77 4.95 19.02
N VAL A 19 -4.44 5.12 19.08
CA VAL A 19 -3.79 6.38 18.78
C VAL A 19 -4.20 6.69 17.34
N PRO A 20 -4.93 7.80 17.10
CA PRO A 20 -5.27 8.18 15.74
C PRO A 20 -3.95 8.28 14.96
N PRO A 21 -3.88 7.72 13.74
CA PRO A 21 -2.64 7.71 12.98
C PRO A 21 -2.12 9.15 12.88
N ASN A 22 -0.88 9.36 13.31
CA ASN A 22 -0.19 10.63 13.13
C ASN A 22 -0.29 11.03 11.65
N ASP A 23 -0.38 12.32 11.32
CA ASP A 23 -0.55 12.76 9.92
C ASP A 23 0.51 12.16 8.98
N GLU A 24 1.72 11.96 9.49
CA GLU A 24 2.83 11.28 8.80
C GLU A 24 2.50 9.81 8.46
N GLU A 25 1.88 9.08 9.37
CA GLU A 25 1.49 7.68 9.15
C GLU A 25 0.36 7.60 8.13
N ARG A 26 -0.58 8.55 8.16
CA ARG A 26 -1.64 8.64 7.15
C ARG A 26 -1.05 8.87 5.74
N VAL A 27 -0.12 9.81 5.61
CA VAL A 27 0.58 10.08 4.34
C VAL A 27 1.39 8.87 3.89
N GLU A 28 2.09 8.18 4.79
CA GLU A 28 2.84 6.97 4.47
C GLU A 28 1.91 5.86 3.94
N ARG A 29 0.80 5.59 4.63
CA ARG A 29 -0.20 4.60 4.22
C ARG A 29 -0.81 4.95 2.86
N GLU A 30 -1.15 6.21 2.61
CA GLU A 30 -1.67 6.66 1.31
C GLU A 30 -0.63 6.47 0.20
N ARG A 31 0.64 6.79 0.46
CA ARG A 31 1.72 6.57 -0.50
C ARG A 31 1.90 5.09 -0.83
N VAL A 32 1.88 4.22 0.16
CA VAL A 32 1.96 2.76 -0.02
C VAL A 32 0.77 2.26 -0.82
N ARG A 33 -0.45 2.72 -0.47
CA ARG A 33 -1.67 2.40 -1.20
C ARG A 33 -1.54 2.71 -2.69
N ASN A 34 -1.16 3.95 -3.01
CA ASN A 34 -1.01 4.42 -4.38
C ASN A 34 0.05 3.59 -5.15
N LEU A 35 1.16 3.22 -4.49
CA LEU A 35 2.18 2.37 -5.09
C LEU A 35 1.65 0.96 -5.42
N ILE A 36 0.95 0.32 -4.49
CA ILE A 36 0.37 -1.02 -4.69
C ILE A 36 -0.69 -0.97 -5.80
N GLU A 37 -1.61 0.00 -5.76
CA GLU A 37 -2.65 0.19 -6.78
C GLU A 37 -2.04 0.41 -8.17
N THR A 38 -0.98 1.23 -8.28
CA THR A 38 -0.32 1.47 -9.56
C THR A 38 0.36 0.21 -10.09
N VAL A 39 1.02 -0.58 -9.23
CA VAL A 39 1.65 -1.85 -9.62
C VAL A 39 0.60 -2.84 -10.11
N ALA A 40 -0.51 -2.98 -9.37
CA ALA A 40 -1.63 -3.83 -9.76
C ALA A 40 -2.19 -3.41 -11.14
N ALA A 41 -2.40 -2.11 -11.37
CA ALA A 41 -2.87 -1.59 -12.66
C ALA A 41 -1.91 -1.91 -13.82
N CYS A 42 -0.59 -1.85 -13.58
CA CYS A 42 0.40 -2.27 -14.56
C CYS A 42 0.30 -3.76 -14.91
N TYR A 43 0.20 -4.64 -13.89
CA TYR A 43 0.03 -6.08 -14.13
C TYR A 43 -1.26 -6.41 -14.85
N HIS A 44 -2.38 -5.76 -14.48
CA HIS A 44 -3.65 -5.91 -15.18
C HIS A 44 -3.54 -5.48 -16.65
N THR A 45 -2.83 -4.38 -16.94
CA THR A 45 -2.60 -3.92 -18.32
C THR A 45 -1.79 -4.93 -19.11
N LEU A 46 -0.70 -5.45 -18.55
CA LEU A 46 0.13 -6.48 -19.18
C LEU A 46 -0.67 -7.76 -19.44
N ALA A 47 -1.42 -8.24 -18.43
CA ALA A 47 -2.24 -9.45 -18.56
C ALA A 47 -3.29 -9.33 -19.66
N ASN A 48 -3.91 -8.16 -19.84
CA ASN A 48 -4.90 -7.93 -20.89
C ASN A 48 -4.31 -7.86 -22.30
N ARG A 49 -3.05 -7.45 -22.43
CA ARG A 49 -2.34 -7.39 -23.72
C ARG A 49 -1.66 -8.72 -24.08
N GLU A 50 -1.41 -9.57 -23.09
CA GLU A 50 -0.71 -10.83 -23.27
C GLU A 50 -1.56 -11.86 -24.03
N LEU A 51 -0.98 -12.44 -25.09
CA LEU A 51 -1.59 -13.49 -25.89
C LEU A 51 -1.14 -14.88 -25.44
N ASP A 52 0.05 -14.98 -24.86
CA ASP A 52 0.53 -16.23 -24.28
C ASP A 52 -0.23 -16.57 -23.00
N THR A 53 -0.90 -17.72 -23.00
CA THR A 53 -1.78 -18.11 -21.88
C THR A 53 -0.98 -18.44 -20.61
N GLY A 54 0.25 -18.93 -20.74
CA GLY A 54 1.13 -19.23 -19.60
C GLY A 54 1.52 -17.93 -18.88
N ARG A 55 2.10 -17.00 -19.63
CA ARG A 55 2.50 -15.68 -19.13
C ARG A 55 1.32 -14.86 -18.63
N ARG A 56 0.16 -14.92 -19.31
CA ARG A 56 -1.07 -14.27 -18.82
C ARG A 56 -1.49 -14.79 -17.45
N THR A 57 -1.36 -16.10 -17.22
CA THR A 57 -1.68 -16.72 -15.93
C THR A 57 -0.71 -16.23 -14.84
N GLU A 58 0.58 -16.14 -15.15
CA GLU A 58 1.58 -15.58 -14.22
C GLU A 58 1.31 -14.12 -13.86
N LEU A 59 1.01 -13.28 -14.87
CA LEU A 59 0.65 -11.87 -14.66
C LEU A 59 -0.63 -11.72 -13.83
N THR A 60 -1.61 -12.60 -14.05
CA THR A 60 -2.86 -12.63 -13.27
C THR A 60 -2.61 -13.07 -11.82
N ALA A 61 -1.72 -14.03 -11.59
CA ALA A 61 -1.32 -14.43 -10.23
C ALA A 61 -0.60 -13.28 -9.51
N LYS A 62 0.25 -12.52 -10.22
CA LYS A 62 0.87 -11.31 -9.69
C LYS A 62 -0.17 -10.25 -9.34
N LEU A 63 -1.16 -10.02 -10.20
CA LEU A 63 -2.27 -9.11 -9.90
C LEU A 63 -2.99 -9.51 -8.60
N ALA A 64 -3.37 -10.79 -8.46
CA ALA A 64 -4.04 -11.30 -7.27
C ALA A 64 -3.19 -11.14 -5.99
N PHE A 65 -1.86 -11.26 -6.11
CA PHE A 65 -0.94 -10.97 -5.01
C PHE A 65 -1.05 -9.50 -4.58
N TYR A 66 -0.96 -8.54 -5.51
CA TYR A 66 -1.04 -7.11 -5.15
C TYR A 66 -2.44 -6.69 -4.66
N ASP A 67 -3.51 -7.35 -5.10
CA ASP A 67 -4.84 -7.16 -4.50
C ASP A 67 -4.90 -7.65 -3.05
N ALA A 68 -4.20 -8.75 -2.73
CA ALA A 68 -4.04 -9.20 -1.35
C ALA A 68 -3.17 -8.24 -0.53
N GLU A 69 -2.09 -7.71 -1.11
CA GLU A 69 -1.25 -6.65 -0.49
C GLU A 69 -2.09 -5.42 -0.14
N LEU A 70 -2.97 -4.99 -1.04
CA LEU A 70 -3.83 -3.83 -0.82
C LEU A 70 -4.82 -4.08 0.32
N ARG A 71 -5.43 -5.28 0.38
CA ARG A 71 -6.34 -5.65 1.48
C ARG A 71 -5.65 -5.71 2.83
N ARG A 72 -4.37 -6.13 2.88
CA ARG A 72 -3.59 -6.18 4.13
C ARG A 72 -2.95 -4.84 4.51
N LEU A 73 -3.12 -3.78 3.73
CA LEU A 73 -2.49 -2.47 3.97
C LEU A 73 -2.71 -1.96 5.41
N HIS A 74 -3.92 -2.16 5.95
CA HIS A 74 -4.27 -1.73 7.30
C HIS A 74 -3.55 -2.51 8.41
N SER A 75 -3.10 -3.73 8.11
CA SER A 75 -2.33 -4.60 9.02
C SER A 75 -0.83 -4.57 8.74
N MET A 76 -0.36 -3.86 7.71
CA MET A 76 1.07 -3.74 7.43
C MET A 76 1.76 -2.96 8.54
N SER A 77 2.87 -3.51 9.04
CA SER A 77 3.80 -2.81 9.93
C SER A 77 4.49 -1.64 9.23
N ALA A 78 5.10 -0.75 10.01
CA ALA A 78 5.86 0.38 9.46
C ALA A 78 7.05 -0.08 8.60
N ASP A 79 7.73 -1.16 8.99
CA ASP A 79 8.87 -1.70 8.22
C ASP A 79 8.43 -2.27 6.87
N GLU A 80 7.29 -2.98 6.81
CA GLU A 80 6.71 -3.46 5.56
C GLU A 80 6.33 -2.29 4.62
N ARG A 81 5.72 -1.23 5.18
CA ARG A 81 5.40 -0.03 4.41
C ARG A 81 6.63 0.66 3.85
N ARG A 82 7.70 0.77 4.65
CA ARG A 82 9.00 1.31 4.19
C ARG A 82 9.62 0.45 3.11
N GLU A 83 9.50 -0.87 3.21
CA GLU A 83 9.99 -1.78 2.18
C GLU A 83 9.26 -1.58 0.86
N VAL A 84 7.92 -1.46 0.88
CA VAL A 84 7.12 -1.13 -0.31
C VAL A 84 7.57 0.18 -0.92
N ILE A 85 7.71 1.25 -0.10
CA ILE A 85 8.16 2.57 -0.58
C ILE A 85 9.54 2.50 -1.23
N ARG A 86 10.44 1.67 -0.70
CA ARG A 86 11.81 1.51 -1.23
C ARG A 86 11.84 0.70 -2.53
N THR A 87 11.04 -0.34 -2.65
CA THR A 87 11.21 -1.37 -3.70
C THR A 87 10.24 -1.21 -4.87
N TYR A 88 9.00 -0.79 -4.62
CA TYR A 88 7.97 -0.73 -5.66
C TYR A 88 8.21 0.33 -6.73
N PRO A 89 8.87 1.49 -6.48
CA PRO A 89 9.20 2.42 -7.55
C PRO A 89 10.07 1.82 -8.65
N GLU A 90 11.05 0.97 -8.29
CA GLU A 90 11.87 0.30 -9.29
C GLU A 90 11.08 -0.75 -10.07
N LEU A 91 10.23 -1.51 -9.38
CA LEU A 91 9.31 -2.45 -10.01
C LEU A 91 8.39 -1.74 -11.01
N LEU A 92 7.79 -0.61 -10.62
CA LEU A 92 6.95 0.21 -11.49
C LEU A 92 7.69 0.67 -12.74
N ARG A 93 8.95 1.10 -12.61
CA ARG A 93 9.77 1.49 -13.76
C ARG A 93 9.93 0.34 -14.75
N ARG A 94 10.17 -0.88 -14.25
CA ARG A 94 10.30 -2.08 -15.11
C ARG A 94 8.99 -2.44 -15.79
N LEU A 95 7.88 -2.43 -15.05
CA LEU A 95 6.56 -2.75 -15.58
C LEU A 95 6.11 -1.73 -16.63
N ARG A 96 6.36 -0.44 -16.42
CA ARG A 96 6.05 0.61 -17.41
C ARG A 96 6.86 0.42 -18.70
N ALA A 97 8.16 0.16 -18.58
CA ALA A 97 9.00 -0.13 -19.74
C ALA A 97 8.54 -1.37 -20.52
N GLU A 98 7.93 -2.35 -19.83
CA GLU A 98 7.33 -3.52 -20.47
C GLU A 98 6.00 -3.19 -21.16
N ILE A 99 5.18 -2.30 -20.60
CA ILE A 99 3.91 -1.84 -21.18
C ILE A 99 4.14 -0.99 -22.44
N ASP A 100 5.20 -0.20 -22.46
CA ASP A 100 5.56 0.68 -23.58
C ASP A 100 6.20 -0.08 -24.76
N ARG A 101 6.46 -1.39 -24.60
CA ARG A 101 7.02 -2.27 -25.63
C ARG A 101 5.94 -2.89 -26.50
#